data_AF-F6W603-F1
#
_entry.id   AF-F6W603-F1
#
_cell.length_a   1.000
_cell.length_b   1.000
_cell.length_c   1.000
_cell.angle_alpha   90.00
_cell.angle_beta   90.00
_cell.angle_gamma   90.00
#
_symmetry.space_group_name_H-M   'P 1'
#
loop_
_entity.id
_entity.type
_entity.pdbx_description
1 polymer ?
#
loop_
_entity_poly.entity_id
_entity_poly.type
_entity_poly.pdbx_seq_one_letter_code
_entity_poly.pdbx_strand_id
1 'polypeptide(L)'
;MTIYCDEDKQIVFPTFSQGYTFQFGYELEEQELRLNAKRMAEAVAQVARRVNEVVESGGNHLDLSDCSLNAFPIGLYVVLKPVAQNIHSINLANNEIKALTSKFFNTFTYVKELNLAGNTLQRLPDEVNTLIQLKSINLSKNKIQDFPGNLLDIKTLEIINLEDNQITDVPVDKLSCMPSLQSVNLKANPINKDSLELLGIKFELLI
;
A
#
# COMPACT_ATOMS: atom_id res chain seq x y z
N MET A 1 -13.92 19.08 20.27
CA MET A 1 -14.88 18.34 19.42
C MET A 1 -14.28 16.95 19.26
N THR A 2 -14.76 15.96 20.02
CA THR A 2 -14.13 14.64 20.09
C THR A 2 -14.93 13.65 19.26
N ILE A 3 -14.22 12.95 18.38
CA ILE A 3 -14.76 11.97 17.42
C ILE A 3 -14.62 10.58 18.06
N TYR A 4 -15.65 9.75 17.98
CA TYR A 4 -15.59 8.35 18.39
C TYR A 4 -16.07 7.44 17.25
N CYS A 5 -15.60 6.19 17.29
CA CYS A 5 -15.95 5.13 16.35
C CYS A 5 -16.90 4.15 17.05
N ASP A 6 -18.02 3.83 16.42
CA ASP A 6 -18.97 2.81 16.91
C ASP A 6 -18.40 1.39 16.70
N GLU A 7 -19.04 0.37 17.28
CA GLU A 7 -18.67 -1.06 17.23
C GLU A 7 -18.54 -1.58 15.78
N ASP A 8 -19.24 -0.95 14.83
CA ASP A 8 -19.16 -1.22 13.38
C ASP A 8 -18.13 -0.34 12.63
N LYS A 9 -17.27 0.41 13.33
CA LYS A 9 -16.21 1.27 12.77
C LYS A 9 -16.68 2.47 11.93
N GLN A 10 -17.88 2.98 12.19
CA GLN A 10 -18.39 4.23 11.60
C GLN A 10 -18.11 5.43 12.53
N ILE A 11 -17.80 6.60 11.95
CA ILE A 11 -17.58 7.86 12.69
C ILE A 11 -18.95 8.48 13.03
N VAL A 12 -19.24 8.69 14.32
CA VAL A 12 -20.54 9.23 14.79
C VAL A 12 -20.37 10.47 15.68
N PHE A 13 -21.31 11.43 15.57
CA PHE A 13 -21.39 12.63 16.42
C PHE A 13 -22.44 12.45 17.54
N PRO A 14 -22.23 12.94 18.78
CA PRO A 14 -23.08 12.59 19.90
C PRO A 14 -24.42 13.34 19.88
N THR A 15 -25.52 12.60 20.06
CA THR A 15 -26.77 13.11 20.62
C THR A 15 -26.96 12.52 22.02
N PHE A 16 -27.20 13.40 23.00
CA PHE A 16 -27.43 13.03 24.40
C PHE A 16 -28.75 12.28 24.56
N SER A 17 -28.75 11.08 25.15
CA SER A 17 -29.76 10.66 26.15
C SER A 17 -29.48 9.30 26.80
N GLN A 18 -29.33 9.35 28.14
CA GLN A 18 -29.78 8.42 29.18
C GLN A 18 -29.45 6.91 29.11
N GLY A 19 -28.33 6.57 29.75
CA GLY A 19 -28.19 5.69 30.93
C GLY A 19 -29.05 4.44 31.11
N TYR A 20 -28.41 3.27 31.06
CA TYR A 20 -28.66 2.08 31.89
C TYR A 20 -27.35 1.28 32.08
N THR A 21 -27.08 0.79 33.28
CA THR A 21 -25.93 -0.07 33.62
C THR A 21 -26.38 -1.53 33.77
N PHE A 22 -25.70 -2.45 33.07
CA PHE A 22 -25.75 -3.89 33.34
C PHE A 22 -24.32 -4.40 33.58
N GLN A 23 -24.10 -5.04 34.73
CA GLN A 23 -22.87 -5.78 35.03
C GLN A 23 -23.08 -7.26 34.71
N PHE A 24 -22.27 -7.79 33.79
CA PHE A 24 -21.94 -9.22 33.66
C PHE A 24 -20.42 -9.34 33.39
N GLY A 25 -19.85 -10.53 33.61
CA GLY A 25 -18.39 -10.73 33.74
C GLY A 25 -17.58 -10.58 32.44
N TYR A 26 -17.02 -9.38 32.22
CA TYR A 26 -16.31 -8.99 30.99
C TYR A 26 -14.89 -8.43 31.21
N GLU A 27 -14.21 -8.67 32.34
CA GLU A 27 -12.93 -7.98 32.64
C GLU A 27 -11.76 -8.32 31.68
N LEU A 28 -11.74 -9.50 31.05
CA LEU A 28 -10.68 -9.88 30.09
C LEU A 28 -10.95 -9.33 28.68
N GLU A 29 -12.20 -9.40 28.19
CA GLU A 29 -12.59 -8.84 26.89
C GLU A 29 -12.49 -7.30 26.89
N GLU A 30 -12.78 -6.64 28.02
CA GLU A 30 -12.69 -5.20 28.14
C GLU A 30 -11.22 -4.70 28.14
N GLN A 31 -10.28 -5.47 28.68
CA GLN A 31 -8.84 -5.15 28.61
C GLN A 31 -8.28 -5.29 27.20
N GLU A 32 -8.64 -6.36 26.50
CA GLU A 32 -8.22 -6.59 25.12
C GLU A 32 -8.82 -5.52 24.18
N LEU A 33 -10.10 -5.17 24.36
CA LEU A 33 -10.76 -4.10 23.64
C LEU A 33 -10.08 -2.74 23.90
N ARG A 34 -9.76 -2.41 25.15
CA ARG A 34 -9.03 -1.18 25.52
C ARG A 34 -7.62 -1.15 24.94
N LEU A 35 -6.90 -2.27 24.94
CA LEU A 35 -5.57 -2.38 24.36
C LEU A 35 -5.61 -2.18 22.83
N ASN A 36 -6.58 -2.80 22.16
CA ASN A 36 -6.80 -2.63 20.72
C ASN A 36 -7.17 -1.19 20.37
N ALA A 37 -8.04 -0.56 21.16
CA ALA A 37 -8.39 0.86 20.99
C ALA A 37 -7.16 1.77 21.18
N LYS A 38 -6.29 1.48 22.15
CA LYS A 38 -5.05 2.24 22.37
C LYS A 38 -4.08 2.11 21.20
N ARG A 39 -3.86 0.89 20.69
CA ARG A 39 -3.01 0.65 19.51
C ARG A 39 -3.56 1.35 18.27
N MET A 40 -4.88 1.35 18.10
CA MET A 40 -5.53 2.06 17.00
C MET A 40 -5.38 3.58 17.14
N ALA A 41 -5.54 4.13 18.34
CA ALA A 41 -5.34 5.56 18.58
C ALA A 41 -3.89 5.99 18.33
N GLU A 42 -2.91 5.18 18.72
CA GLU A 42 -1.49 5.41 18.45
C GLU A 42 -1.18 5.37 16.95
N ALA A 43 -1.72 4.38 16.22
CA ALA A 43 -1.58 4.29 14.77
C ALA A 43 -2.18 5.51 14.06
N VAL A 44 -3.38 5.95 14.47
CA VAL A 44 -4.02 7.15 13.93
C VAL A 44 -3.21 8.41 14.21
N ALA A 45 -2.70 8.57 15.44
CA ALA A 45 -1.87 9.71 15.81
C ALA A 45 -0.56 9.73 15.02
N GLN A 46 0.06 8.56 14.80
CA GLN A 46 1.27 8.41 14.00
C GLN A 46 1.03 8.80 12.55
N VAL A 47 -0.03 8.30 11.93
CA VAL A 47 -0.44 8.66 10.56
C VAL A 47 -0.67 10.17 10.46
N ALA A 48 -1.45 10.74 11.39
CA ALA A 48 -1.74 12.18 11.40
C ALA A 48 -0.47 13.02 11.53
N ARG A 49 0.46 12.63 12.41
CA ARG A 49 1.74 13.33 12.59
C ARG A 49 2.56 13.32 11.30
N ARG A 50 2.78 12.16 10.70
CA ARG A 50 3.58 12.02 9.47
C ARG A 50 2.95 12.75 8.27
N VAL A 51 1.62 12.73 8.16
CA VAL A 51 0.91 13.47 7.12
C VAL A 51 1.05 14.97 7.32
N ASN A 52 0.87 15.46 8.54
CA ASN A 52 1.02 16.89 8.85
C ASN A 52 2.45 17.35 8.56
N GLU A 53 3.47 16.56 8.93
CA GLU A 53 4.86 16.85 8.60
C GLU A 53 5.08 17.02 7.10
N VAL A 54 4.52 16.15 6.25
CA VAL A 54 4.63 16.27 4.79
C VAL A 54 3.93 17.52 4.27
N VAL A 55 2.74 17.83 4.80
CA VAL A 55 1.95 18.99 4.38
C VAL A 55 2.63 20.30 4.79
N GLU A 56 3.17 20.38 6.00
CA GLU A 56 3.84 21.58 6.53
C GLU A 56 5.22 21.80 5.89
N SER A 57 5.99 20.72 5.71
CA SER A 57 7.33 20.81 5.11
C SER A 57 7.31 20.94 3.59
N GLY A 58 6.17 20.65 2.94
CA GLY A 58 6.12 20.49 1.48
C GLY A 58 6.98 19.32 0.98
N GLY A 59 7.19 18.32 1.84
CA GLY A 59 8.03 17.17 1.57
C GLY A 59 7.55 16.35 0.36
N ASN A 60 8.49 15.65 -0.26
CA ASN A 60 8.22 14.80 -1.42
C ASN A 60 8.08 13.31 -1.07
N HIS A 61 8.20 12.96 0.21
CA HIS A 61 8.18 11.59 0.71
C HIS A 61 7.10 11.44 1.76
N LEU A 62 6.13 10.55 1.52
CA LEU A 62 5.07 10.20 2.45
C LEU A 62 5.35 8.81 3.04
N ASP A 63 5.74 8.78 4.31
CA ASP A 63 5.95 7.52 5.03
C ASP A 63 4.75 7.17 5.90
N LEU A 64 4.09 6.06 5.57
CA LEU A 64 2.98 5.45 6.32
C LEU A 64 3.28 3.97 6.58
N SER A 65 4.56 3.60 6.62
CA SER A 65 4.97 2.25 6.99
C SER A 65 4.71 1.94 8.46
N ASP A 66 4.42 0.66 8.75
CA ASP A 66 4.24 0.15 10.11
C ASP A 66 3.11 0.87 10.88
N CYS A 67 2.05 1.27 10.18
CA CYS A 67 0.89 1.97 10.73
C CYS A 67 -0.32 1.04 10.96
N SER A 68 -0.15 -0.28 10.81
CA SER A 68 -1.24 -1.28 10.95
C SER A 68 -2.46 -0.96 10.07
N LEU A 69 -2.24 -0.38 8.89
CA LEU A 69 -3.31 0.03 7.98
C LEU A 69 -3.90 -1.17 7.25
N ASN A 70 -5.21 -1.33 7.27
CA ASN A 70 -5.89 -2.35 6.45
C ASN A 70 -6.25 -1.85 5.03
N ALA A 71 -6.23 -0.54 4.83
CA ALA A 71 -6.50 0.17 3.59
C ALA A 71 -5.92 1.59 3.67
N PHE A 72 -5.76 2.26 2.53
CA PHE A 72 -5.39 3.67 2.52
C PHE A 72 -6.55 4.54 3.08
N PRO A 73 -6.36 5.31 4.15
CA PRO A 73 -7.47 6.00 4.82
C PRO A 73 -8.09 7.10 3.95
N ILE A 74 -9.42 7.11 3.83
CA ILE A 74 -10.15 8.00 2.91
C ILE A 74 -9.95 9.49 3.26
N GLY A 75 -9.84 9.81 4.55
CA GLY A 75 -9.60 11.18 5.00
C GLY A 75 -8.29 11.78 4.47
N LEU A 76 -7.27 10.95 4.22
CA LEU A 76 -5.98 11.42 3.72
C LEU A 76 -6.04 11.95 2.30
N TYR A 77 -7.01 11.51 1.48
CA TYR A 77 -7.21 12.09 0.16
C TYR A 77 -7.56 13.57 0.21
N VAL A 78 -8.23 14.03 1.27
CA VAL A 78 -8.58 15.44 1.44
C VAL A 78 -7.36 16.24 1.89
N VAL A 79 -6.64 15.72 2.87
CA VAL A 79 -5.49 16.39 3.49
C VAL A 79 -4.29 16.47 2.54
N LEU A 80 -4.03 15.41 1.77
CA LEU A 80 -2.88 15.33 0.87
C LEU A 80 -3.15 15.95 -0.51
N LYS A 81 -4.41 16.21 -0.89
CA LYS A 81 -4.74 16.75 -2.22
C LYS A 81 -3.92 18.00 -2.61
N PRO A 82 -3.70 18.99 -1.73
CA PRO A 82 -2.95 20.20 -2.10
C PRO A 82 -1.46 19.94 -2.38
N VAL A 83 -0.89 18.88 -1.79
CA VAL A 83 0.54 18.54 -1.89
C VAL A 83 0.80 17.30 -2.75
N ALA A 84 -0.24 16.64 -3.26
CA ALA A 84 -0.13 15.36 -3.97
C ALA A 84 0.80 15.41 -5.18
N GLN A 85 0.90 16.56 -5.86
CA GLN A 85 1.79 16.76 -7.01
C GLN A 85 3.29 16.83 -6.61
N ASN A 86 3.58 17.12 -5.34
CA ASN A 86 4.95 17.19 -4.81
C ASN A 86 5.42 15.84 -4.28
N ILE A 87 4.50 14.90 -4.02
CA ILE A 87 4.82 13.58 -3.46
C ILE A 87 5.36 12.70 -4.59
N HIS A 88 6.64 12.37 -4.49
CA HIS A 88 7.36 11.51 -5.42
C HIS A 88 7.66 10.13 -4.85
N SER A 89 7.60 9.95 -3.54
CA SER A 89 7.91 8.68 -2.89
C SER A 89 6.86 8.39 -1.82
N ILE A 90 6.23 7.21 -1.88
CA ILE A 90 5.23 6.76 -0.91
C ILE A 90 5.66 5.42 -0.34
N ASN A 91 5.80 5.37 0.99
CA ASN A 91 6.08 4.15 1.73
C ASN A 91 4.84 3.70 2.51
N LEU A 92 4.29 2.54 2.14
CA LEU A 92 3.16 1.87 2.77
C LEU A 92 3.55 0.47 3.26
N ALA A 93 4.85 0.21 3.42
CA ALA A 93 5.34 -1.11 3.80
C ALA A 93 4.87 -1.55 5.20
N ASN A 94 4.86 -2.86 5.43
CA ASN A 94 4.55 -3.48 6.73
C ASN A 94 3.19 -3.03 7.30
N ASN A 95 2.16 -3.11 6.47
CA ASN A 95 0.77 -2.86 6.86
C ASN A 95 -0.06 -4.11 6.54
N GLU A 96 -1.38 -4.03 6.70
CA GLU A 96 -2.32 -5.11 6.39
C GLU A 96 -3.18 -4.77 5.16
N ILE A 97 -2.63 -3.99 4.22
CA ILE A 97 -3.38 -3.48 3.08
C ILE A 97 -3.74 -4.64 2.16
N LYS A 98 -5.05 -4.84 1.95
CA LYS A 98 -5.59 -5.88 1.06
C LYS A 98 -5.72 -5.42 -0.38
N ALA A 99 -6.01 -4.13 -0.56
CA ALA A 99 -6.15 -3.50 -1.86
C ALA A 99 -5.92 -1.98 -1.75
N LEU A 100 -5.37 -1.41 -2.81
CA LEU A 100 -5.42 0.03 -3.07
C LEU A 100 -6.51 0.30 -4.10
N THR A 101 -7.24 1.41 -3.94
CA THR A 101 -8.31 1.80 -4.85
C THR A 101 -7.78 2.59 -6.03
N SER A 102 -8.52 2.65 -7.14
CA SER A 102 -8.21 3.51 -8.29
C SER A 102 -7.97 4.97 -7.89
N LYS A 103 -8.70 5.44 -6.87
CA LYS A 103 -8.53 6.79 -6.30
C LYS A 103 -7.11 7.04 -5.80
N PHE A 104 -6.42 6.04 -5.25
CA PHE A 104 -5.03 6.17 -4.82
C PHE A 104 -4.13 6.53 -6.02
N PHE A 105 -4.16 5.69 -7.05
CA PHE A 105 -3.31 5.86 -8.24
C PHE A 105 -3.63 7.15 -8.99
N ASN A 106 -4.91 7.51 -9.10
CA ASN A 106 -5.35 8.76 -9.72
C ASN A 106 -5.03 10.02 -8.90
N THR A 107 -4.74 9.88 -7.59
CA THR A 107 -4.37 11.03 -6.74
C THR A 107 -2.86 11.29 -6.78
N PHE A 108 -2.06 10.22 -6.74
CA PHE A 108 -0.60 10.31 -6.59
C PHE A 108 0.15 10.05 -7.90
N THR A 109 -0.29 10.70 -8.99
CA THR A 109 0.21 10.45 -10.35
C THR A 109 1.67 10.86 -10.59
N TYR A 110 2.25 11.64 -9.68
CA TYR A 110 3.66 12.10 -9.73
C TYR A 110 4.62 11.17 -8.99
N VAL A 111 4.13 10.08 -8.40
CA VAL A 111 4.96 9.13 -7.66
C VAL A 111 5.96 8.44 -8.58
N LYS A 112 7.21 8.42 -8.13
CA LYS A 112 8.37 7.78 -8.73
C LYS A 112 8.76 6.51 -7.99
N GLU A 113 8.49 6.44 -6.69
CA GLU A 113 8.81 5.30 -5.84
C GLU A 113 7.60 4.91 -4.99
N LEU A 114 7.17 3.65 -5.11
CA LEU A 114 6.06 3.11 -4.35
C LEU A 114 6.48 1.84 -3.62
N ASN A 115 6.52 1.90 -2.29
CA ASN A 115 6.82 0.74 -1.46
C ASN A 115 5.54 0.21 -0.81
N LEU A 116 5.17 -1.02 -1.16
CA LEU A 116 4.02 -1.77 -0.67
C LEU A 116 4.46 -3.12 -0.06
N ALA A 117 5.74 -3.27 0.27
CA ALA A 117 6.28 -4.51 0.80
C ALA A 117 5.60 -4.94 2.11
N GLY A 118 5.45 -6.24 2.35
CA GLY A 118 4.92 -6.74 3.62
C GLY A 118 3.46 -6.34 3.85
N ASN A 119 2.61 -6.46 2.82
CA ASN A 119 1.17 -6.27 2.90
C ASN A 119 0.45 -7.58 2.56
N THR A 120 -0.86 -7.53 2.31
CA THR A 120 -1.65 -8.72 1.92
C THR A 120 -2.31 -8.56 0.55
N LEU A 121 -1.66 -7.78 -0.33
CA LEU A 121 -2.14 -7.52 -1.68
C LEU A 121 -2.18 -8.82 -2.50
N GLN A 122 -3.30 -9.07 -3.16
CA GLN A 122 -3.45 -10.19 -4.10
C GLN A 122 -3.32 -9.77 -5.56
N ARG A 123 -3.62 -8.50 -5.85
CA ARG A 123 -3.54 -7.87 -7.16
C ARG A 123 -3.37 -6.37 -7.01
N LEU A 124 -2.92 -5.73 -8.08
CA LEU A 124 -3.03 -4.29 -8.26
C LEU A 124 -4.26 -3.98 -9.13
N PRO A 125 -4.88 -2.79 -8.97
CA PRO A 125 -5.89 -2.33 -9.91
C PRO A 125 -5.25 -1.83 -11.21
N ASP A 126 -6.04 -1.75 -12.27
CA ASP A 126 -5.54 -1.42 -13.61
C ASP A 126 -4.95 -0.01 -13.67
N GLU A 127 -5.46 0.91 -12.85
CA GLU A 127 -5.02 2.30 -12.77
C GLU A 127 -3.59 2.49 -12.26
N VAL A 128 -2.89 1.42 -11.84
CA VAL A 128 -1.45 1.53 -11.58
C VAL A 128 -0.68 2.07 -12.80
N ASN A 129 -1.17 1.81 -14.02
CA ASN A 129 -0.58 2.33 -15.25
C ASN A 129 -0.67 3.87 -15.39
N THR A 130 -1.48 4.54 -14.56
CA THR A 130 -1.56 6.01 -14.52
C THR A 130 -0.34 6.65 -13.85
N LEU A 131 0.46 5.86 -13.12
CA LEU A 131 1.72 6.29 -12.52
C LEU A 131 2.84 6.37 -13.57
N ILE A 132 2.68 7.22 -14.58
CA ILE A 132 3.58 7.33 -15.73
C ILE A 132 5.00 7.80 -15.38
N GLN A 133 5.22 8.28 -14.15
CA GLN A 133 6.53 8.68 -13.62
C GLN A 133 7.18 7.63 -12.71
N LEU A 134 6.49 6.50 -12.46
CA LEU A 134 6.94 5.48 -11.55
C LEU A 134 8.21 4.81 -12.07
N LYS A 135 9.27 4.86 -11.27
CA LYS A 135 10.58 4.27 -11.53
C LYS A 135 10.79 2.98 -10.75
N SER A 136 10.30 2.92 -9.53
CA SER A 136 10.50 1.78 -8.64
C SER A 136 9.21 1.40 -7.93
N ILE A 137 8.89 0.11 -7.96
CA ILE A 137 7.78 -0.45 -7.19
C ILE A 137 8.25 -1.68 -6.42
N ASN A 138 7.97 -1.68 -5.11
CA ASN A 138 8.25 -2.81 -4.24
C ASN A 138 6.93 -3.42 -3.74
N LEU A 139 6.66 -4.64 -4.20
CA LEU A 139 5.51 -5.47 -3.86
C LEU A 139 5.93 -6.75 -3.14
N SER A 140 7.18 -6.81 -2.65
CA SER A 140 7.69 -8.00 -1.99
C SER A 140 6.86 -8.40 -0.77
N LYS A 141 6.86 -9.69 -0.41
CA LYS A 141 6.14 -10.21 0.78
C LYS A 141 4.65 -9.84 0.75
N ASN A 142 3.99 -10.16 -0.36
CA ASN A 142 2.55 -10.01 -0.54
C ASN A 142 1.94 -11.37 -0.91
N LYS A 143 0.72 -11.39 -1.46
CA LYS A 143 0.00 -12.61 -1.86
C LYS A 143 -0.38 -12.55 -3.35
N ILE A 144 0.45 -11.90 -4.16
CA ILE A 144 0.18 -11.69 -5.59
C ILE A 144 0.35 -13.01 -6.32
N GLN A 145 -0.70 -13.45 -7.02
CA GLN A 145 -0.72 -14.73 -7.76
C GLN A 145 -0.39 -14.53 -9.24
N ASP A 146 -0.85 -13.44 -9.85
CA ASP A 146 -0.59 -13.13 -11.25
C ASP A 146 0.39 -11.96 -11.35
N PHE A 147 1.31 -12.02 -12.31
CA PHE A 147 2.15 -10.87 -12.61
C PHE A 147 1.27 -9.65 -12.95
N PRO A 148 1.46 -8.48 -12.31
CA PRO A 148 0.64 -7.30 -12.54
C PRO A 148 0.94 -6.68 -13.92
N GLY A 149 0.25 -7.18 -14.96
CA GLY A 149 0.50 -6.85 -16.36
C GLY A 149 0.40 -5.36 -16.68
N ASN A 150 -0.39 -4.58 -15.94
CA ASN A 150 -0.52 -3.13 -16.10
C ASN A 150 0.79 -2.37 -15.80
N LEU A 151 1.75 -2.97 -15.08
CA LEU A 151 3.08 -2.38 -14.90
C LEU A 151 3.88 -2.30 -16.21
N LEU A 152 3.57 -3.16 -17.19
CA LEU A 152 4.27 -3.22 -18.48
C LEU A 152 4.00 -1.97 -19.35
N ASP A 153 2.94 -1.23 -19.04
CA ASP A 153 2.58 0.01 -19.73
C ASP A 153 3.41 1.21 -19.23
N ILE A 154 4.03 1.11 -18.05
CA ILE A 154 4.80 2.18 -17.42
C ILE A 154 6.22 2.19 -17.99
N LYS A 155 6.45 3.00 -19.03
CA LYS A 155 7.73 3.02 -19.75
C LYS A 155 8.91 3.56 -18.95
N THR A 156 8.64 4.27 -17.85
CA THR A 156 9.63 4.83 -16.93
C THR A 156 10.06 3.86 -15.84
N LEU A 157 9.43 2.68 -15.73
CA LEU A 157 9.69 1.73 -14.66
C LEU A 157 11.05 1.05 -14.86
N GLU A 158 11.89 1.17 -13.84
CA GLU A 158 13.27 0.67 -13.81
C GLU A 158 13.38 -0.58 -12.92
N ILE A 159 12.68 -0.59 -11.79
CA ILE A 159 12.81 -1.64 -10.77
C ILE A 159 11.44 -2.18 -10.38
N ILE A 160 11.29 -3.50 -10.44
CA ILE A 160 10.10 -4.23 -9.98
C ILE A 160 10.55 -5.28 -8.97
N ASN A 161 10.14 -5.14 -7.71
CA ASN A 161 10.36 -6.18 -6.70
C ASN A 161 9.05 -6.91 -6.39
N LEU A 162 9.00 -8.20 -6.73
CA LEU A 162 7.89 -9.12 -6.49
C LEU A 162 8.35 -10.34 -5.65
N GLU A 163 9.49 -10.24 -4.96
CA GLU A 163 10.01 -11.30 -4.09
C GLU A 163 8.98 -11.77 -3.07
N ASP A 164 8.94 -13.06 -2.76
CA ASP A 164 8.05 -13.63 -1.74
C ASP A 164 6.57 -13.31 -2.02
N ASN A 165 6.10 -13.81 -3.16
CA ASN A 165 4.72 -13.77 -3.62
C ASN A 165 4.32 -15.18 -4.12
N GLN A 166 3.21 -15.29 -4.85
CA GLN A 166 2.65 -16.56 -5.32
C GLN A 166 2.60 -16.61 -6.85
N ILE A 167 3.52 -15.92 -7.52
CA ILE A 167 3.55 -15.82 -8.98
C ILE A 167 4.05 -17.12 -9.60
N THR A 168 3.29 -17.67 -10.54
CA THR A 168 3.66 -18.88 -11.29
C THR A 168 4.24 -18.57 -12.66
N ASP A 169 3.73 -17.51 -13.31
CA ASP A 169 4.03 -17.16 -14.69
C ASP A 169 4.38 -15.68 -14.85
N VAL A 170 5.31 -15.40 -15.77
CA VAL A 170 5.85 -14.06 -15.98
C VAL A 170 5.93 -13.77 -17.48
N PRO A 171 5.41 -12.63 -17.96
CA PRO A 171 5.39 -12.29 -19.38
C PRO A 171 6.75 -11.73 -19.84
N VAL A 172 7.78 -12.59 -19.93
CA VAL A 172 9.16 -12.11 -20.10
C VAL A 172 9.39 -11.41 -21.44
N ASP A 173 8.72 -11.82 -22.51
CA ASP A 173 8.78 -11.13 -23.81
C ASP A 173 8.39 -9.65 -23.69
N LYS A 174 7.38 -9.35 -22.87
CA LYS A 174 6.91 -7.97 -22.66
C LYS A 174 7.85 -7.19 -21.75
N LEU A 175 8.41 -7.83 -20.72
CA LEU A 175 9.43 -7.22 -19.85
C LEU A 175 10.67 -6.81 -20.64
N SER A 176 11.13 -7.66 -21.57
CA SER A 176 12.27 -7.37 -22.45
C SER A 176 12.02 -6.20 -23.40
N CYS A 177 10.76 -5.82 -23.65
CA CYS A 177 10.39 -4.64 -24.43
C CYS A 177 10.30 -3.34 -23.60
N MET A 178 10.45 -3.41 -22.27
CA MET A 178 10.39 -2.21 -21.43
C MET A 178 11.70 -1.40 -21.59
N PRO A 179 11.63 -0.12 -22.01
CA PRO A 179 12.82 0.61 -22.42
C PRO A 179 13.74 1.03 -21.26
N SER A 180 13.16 1.21 -20.06
CA SER A 180 13.89 1.66 -18.87
C SER A 180 14.10 0.57 -17.83
N LEU A 181 13.58 -0.65 -18.05
CA LEU A 181 13.63 -1.72 -17.06
C LEU A 181 15.07 -2.18 -16.84
N GLN A 182 15.49 -2.19 -15.59
CA GLN A 182 16.85 -2.53 -15.16
C GLN A 182 16.86 -3.78 -14.28
N SER A 183 15.86 -3.97 -13.42
CA SER A 183 15.85 -5.10 -12.49
C SER A 183 14.43 -5.59 -12.18
N VAL A 184 14.27 -6.91 -12.18
CA VAL A 184 13.05 -7.61 -11.76
C VAL A 184 13.42 -8.69 -10.75
N ASN A 185 12.92 -8.56 -9.52
CA ASN A 185 13.11 -9.55 -8.47
C ASN A 185 11.87 -10.42 -8.29
N LEU A 186 12.03 -11.72 -8.48
CA LEU A 186 11.01 -12.75 -8.41
C LEU A 186 11.42 -13.91 -7.49
N LYS A 187 12.47 -13.73 -6.69
CA LYS A 187 12.89 -14.73 -5.68
C LYS A 187 11.71 -15.14 -4.80
N ALA A 188 11.75 -16.38 -4.31
CA ALA A 188 10.69 -16.92 -3.45
C ALA A 188 9.28 -16.84 -4.07
N ASN A 189 9.16 -17.05 -5.39
CA ASN A 189 7.89 -17.31 -6.06
C ASN A 189 7.88 -18.73 -6.67
N PRO A 190 6.72 -19.39 -6.78
CA PRO A 190 6.58 -20.72 -7.38
C PRO A 190 6.63 -20.67 -8.93
N ILE A 191 7.61 -19.99 -9.51
CA ILE A 191 7.69 -19.76 -10.96
C ILE A 191 8.16 -21.01 -11.69
N ASN A 192 7.52 -21.30 -12.81
CA ASN A 192 8.03 -22.30 -13.74
C ASN A 192 9.30 -21.78 -14.44
N LYS A 193 10.47 -22.26 -13.99
CA LYS A 193 11.78 -21.84 -14.52
C LYS A 193 11.99 -22.26 -15.97
N ASP A 194 11.30 -23.31 -16.44
CA ASP A 194 11.41 -23.79 -17.81
C ASP A 194 10.73 -22.83 -18.80
N SER A 195 9.74 -22.05 -18.35
CA SER A 195 9.11 -20.98 -19.14
C SER A 195 9.98 -19.73 -19.25
N LEU A 196 11.13 -19.70 -18.57
CA LEU A 196 12.12 -18.63 -18.60
C LEU A 196 13.27 -18.97 -19.57
N GLU A 197 13.04 -19.75 -20.63
CA GLU A 197 14.00 -19.92 -21.73
C GLU A 197 14.21 -18.57 -22.45
N LEU A 198 15.28 -17.86 -22.10
CA LEU A 198 15.37 -16.42 -22.32
C LEU A 198 16.15 -16.02 -23.57
N LEU A 199 15.39 -15.63 -24.59
CA LEU A 199 15.84 -14.74 -25.67
C LEU A 199 16.22 -13.37 -25.09
N GLY A 200 17.52 -13.06 -25.07
CA GLY A 200 18.04 -11.68 -25.10
C GLY A 200 17.55 -10.70 -24.02
N ILE A 201 17.43 -11.13 -22.76
CA ILE A 201 17.11 -10.21 -21.65
C ILE A 201 18.14 -9.08 -21.57
N LYS A 202 17.63 -7.86 -21.36
CA LYS A 202 18.43 -6.63 -21.22
C LYS A 202 18.46 -6.07 -19.79
N PHE A 203 17.86 -6.77 -18.83
CA PHE A 203 17.72 -6.37 -17.43
C PHE A 203 18.17 -7.49 -16.46
N GLU A 204 18.38 -7.15 -15.21
CA GLU A 204 18.71 -8.12 -14.15
C GLU A 204 17.46 -8.88 -13.70
N LEU A 205 17.45 -10.20 -13.84
CA LEU A 205 16.36 -11.06 -13.41
C LEU A 205 16.80 -11.93 -12.23
N LEU A 206 16.16 -11.77 -11.07
CA LEU A 206 16.45 -12.53 -9.86
C LEU A 206 15.34 -13.57 -9.63
N ILE A 207 15.67 -14.87 -9.66
CA ILE A 207 14.74 -16.02 -9.56
C ILE A 207 15.31 -17.16 -8.71
#